data_AF-A0A2V6MDC5-F1
#
_entry.id   AF-A0A2V6MDC5-F1
#
_cell.length_a   1.000
_cell.length_b   1.000
_cell.length_c   1.000
_cell.angle_alpha   90.00
_cell.angle_beta   90.00
_cell.angle_gamma   90.00
#
_symmetry.space_group_name_H-M   'P 1'
#
loop_
_entity.id
_entity.type
_entity.pdbx_description
1 polymer ?
#
loop_
_entity_poly.entity_id
_entity_poly.type
_entity_poly.pdbx_seq_one_letter_code
_entity_poly.pdbx_strand_id
1 'polypeptide(L)'
;MASDPHYAIARQLLDLGEAVAQLREQAGLTRSELGRQLRVKARDIAIVEEETPRAPAGLLEAALSLFMHEITPRMQQRSEVSMSMRRIRQLRPALVPA
;
A
#
# COMPACT_ATOMS: atom_id res chain seq x y z
N MET A 1 -25.10 -13.97 -23.75
CA MET A 1 -25.08 -14.06 -22.28
C MET A 1 -24.74 -12.67 -21.77
N ALA A 2 -25.74 -11.93 -21.26
CA ALA A 2 -25.49 -10.61 -20.69
C ALA A 2 -24.76 -10.83 -19.36
N SER A 3 -23.50 -10.42 -19.29
CA SER A 3 -22.72 -10.45 -18.05
C SER A 3 -23.49 -9.69 -16.97
N ASP A 4 -23.80 -10.38 -15.88
CA ASP A 4 -24.52 -9.78 -14.76
C ASP A 4 -23.73 -8.56 -14.26
N PRO A 5 -24.30 -7.34 -14.31
CA PRO A 5 -23.60 -6.13 -13.88
C PRO A 5 -23.18 -6.21 -12.40
N HIS A 6 -23.90 -6.95 -11.55
CA HIS A 6 -23.52 -7.17 -10.16
C HIS A 6 -22.26 -8.02 -10.04
N TYR A 7 -22.10 -9.01 -10.91
CA TYR A 7 -20.88 -9.83 -10.96
C TYR A 7 -19.67 -9.00 -11.39
N ALA A 8 -19.83 -8.13 -12.39
CA ALA A 8 -18.76 -7.24 -12.85
C ALA A 8 -18.29 -6.28 -11.73
N ILE A 9 -19.24 -5.68 -10.99
CA ILE A 9 -18.93 -4.80 -9.86
C ILE A 9 -18.24 -5.57 -8.72
N ALA A 10 -18.76 -6.75 -8.35
CA ALA A 10 -18.15 -7.57 -7.32
C ALA A 10 -16.71 -7.95 -7.67
N ARG A 11 -16.43 -8.24 -8.96
CA ARG A 11 -15.08 -8.51 -9.42
C ARG A 11 -14.16 -7.31 -9.27
N GLN A 12 -14.60 -6.13 -9.69
CA GLN A 12 -13.82 -4.89 -9.54
C GLN A 12 -13.49 -4.58 -8.08
N LEU A 13 -14.44 -4.82 -7.16
CA LEU A 13 -14.19 -4.65 -5.73
C LEU A 13 -13.11 -5.61 -5.21
N LEU A 14 -13.12 -6.87 -5.66
CA LEU A 14 -12.08 -7.83 -5.30
C LEU A 14 -10.70 -7.37 -5.80
N ASP A 15 -10.63 -6.90 -7.05
CA ASP A 15 -9.37 -6.40 -7.62
C ASP A 15 -8.84 -5.19 -6.82
N LEU A 16 -9.72 -4.33 -6.28
CA LEU A 16 -9.33 -3.23 -5.38
C LEU A 16 -8.81 -3.72 -4.02
N GLY A 17 -9.43 -4.75 -3.43
CA GLY A 17 -8.93 -5.35 -2.19
C GLY A 17 -7.55 -5.98 -2.36
N GLU A 18 -7.33 -6.66 -3.48
CA GLU A 18 -6.03 -7.20 -3.84
C GLU A 18 -4.97 -6.09 -4.00
N ALA A 19 -5.33 -4.97 -4.64
CA ALA A 19 -4.44 -3.83 -4.76
C ALA A 19 -4.01 -3.27 -3.39
N VAL A 20 -4.94 -3.20 -2.42
CA VAL A 20 -4.61 -2.80 -1.03
C VAL A 20 -3.63 -3.77 -0.39
N ALA A 21 -3.82 -5.09 -0.57
CA ALA A 21 -2.91 -6.10 -0.04
C ALA A 21 -1.49 -5.96 -0.62
N GLN A 22 -1.38 -5.80 -1.94
CA GLN A 22 -0.11 -5.62 -2.64
C GLN A 22 0.61 -4.34 -2.18
N LEU A 23 -0.09 -3.21 -2.11
CA LEU A 23 0.48 -1.94 -1.65
C LEU A 23 0.95 -2.03 -0.19
N ARG A 24 0.20 -2.71 0.66
CA ARG A 24 0.58 -2.95 2.06
C ARG A 24 1.88 -3.76 2.15
N GLU A 25 1.98 -4.83 1.38
CA GLU A 25 3.16 -5.70 1.35
C GLU A 25 4.39 -4.99 0.78
N GLN A 26 4.22 -4.23 -0.30
CA GLN A 26 5.28 -3.38 -0.86
C GLN A 26 5.76 -2.34 0.16
N ALA A 27 4.85 -1.79 0.97
CA ALA A 27 5.18 -0.88 2.06
C ALA A 27 5.84 -1.58 3.28
N GLY A 28 5.94 -2.91 3.27
CA GLY A 28 6.49 -3.70 4.38
C GLY A 28 5.62 -3.63 5.64
N LEU A 29 4.32 -3.35 5.49
CA LEU A 29 3.39 -3.22 6.60
C LEU A 29 2.66 -4.55 6.88
N THR A 30 2.51 -4.88 8.15
CA THR A 30 1.56 -5.89 8.61
C THR A 30 0.12 -5.35 8.57
N ARG A 31 -0.88 -6.23 8.52
CA ARG A 31 -2.30 -5.83 8.63
C ARG A 31 -2.58 -5.06 9.93
N SER A 32 -1.90 -5.40 11.02
CA SER A 32 -1.98 -4.69 12.29
C SER A 32 -1.42 -3.28 12.21
N GLU A 33 -0.34 -3.05 11.47
CA GLU A 33 0.24 -1.72 11.29
C GLU A 33 -0.62 -0.82 10.41
N LEU A 34 -1.15 -1.35 9.31
CA LEU A 34 -2.13 -0.64 8.49
C LEU A 34 -3.40 -0.32 9.29
N GLY A 35 -3.90 -1.30 10.05
CA GLY A 35 -5.05 -1.11 10.94
C GLY A 35 -4.81 -0.01 11.98
N ARG A 36 -3.63 0.06 12.59
CA ARG A 36 -3.28 1.15 13.52
C ARG A 36 -3.32 2.53 12.85
N GLN A 37 -2.83 2.66 11.62
CA GLN A 37 -2.87 3.92 10.88
C GLN A 37 -4.31 4.35 10.55
N LEU A 38 -5.16 3.39 10.18
CA LEU A 38 -6.58 3.60 9.87
C LEU A 38 -7.50 3.55 11.10
N ARG A 39 -6.94 3.33 12.31
CA ARG A 39 -7.68 3.18 13.57
C ARG A 39 -8.72 2.04 13.57
N VAL A 40 -8.42 0.94 12.88
CA VAL A 40 -9.23 -0.28 12.82
C VAL A 40 -8.42 -1.51 13.23
N LYS A 41 -9.09 -2.66 13.40
CA LYS A 41 -8.40 -3.91 13.77
C LYS A 41 -7.80 -4.56 12.52
N ALA A 42 -6.76 -5.38 12.72
CA ALA A 42 -6.16 -6.17 11.64
C ALA A 42 -7.17 -7.07 10.90
N ARG A 43 -8.21 -7.52 11.61
CA ARG A 43 -9.32 -8.28 11.03
C ARG A 43 -10.10 -7.47 10.00
N ASP A 44 -10.33 -6.19 10.27
CA ASP A 44 -11.06 -5.30 9.35
C ASP A 44 -10.26 -5.09 8.06
N ILE A 45 -8.93 -5.02 8.18
CA ILE A 45 -8.02 -5.00 7.03
C ILE A 45 -8.07 -6.32 6.24
N ALA A 46 -8.13 -7.47 6.91
CA ALA A 46 -8.29 -8.75 6.22
C ALA A 46 -9.60 -8.81 5.41
N ILE A 47 -10.69 -8.26 5.95
CA ILE A 47 -11.97 -8.16 5.23
C ILE A 47 -11.83 -7.26 4.00
N VAL A 48 -11.10 -6.14 4.09
CA VAL A 48 -10.82 -5.27 2.92
C VAL A 48 -10.00 -5.97 1.85
N GLU A 49 -9.01 -6.78 2.25
CA GLU A 49 -8.09 -7.44 1.32
C GLU A 49 -8.69 -8.69 0.67
N GLU A 50 -9.44 -9.51 1.43
CA GLU A 50 -9.85 -10.85 1.04
C GLU A 50 -11.37 -10.98 0.82
N GLU A 51 -12.16 -10.11 1.43
CA GLU A 51 -13.62 -10.14 1.41
C GLU A 51 -14.22 -8.78 0.99
N THR A 52 -13.57 -8.05 0.07
CA THR A 52 -13.87 -6.64 -0.26
C THR A 52 -15.35 -6.32 -0.49
N PRO A 53 -16.15 -7.16 -1.17
CA PRO A 53 -17.59 -6.91 -1.32
C PRO A 53 -18.37 -6.81 0.01
N ARG A 54 -17.81 -7.30 1.11
CA ARG A 54 -18.35 -7.22 2.48
C ARG A 54 -17.67 -6.13 3.31
N ALA A 55 -16.60 -5.52 2.81
CA ALA A 55 -15.87 -4.48 3.52
C ALA A 55 -16.68 -3.18 3.57
N PRO A 56 -16.56 -2.39 4.66
CA PRO A 56 -17.12 -1.05 4.67
C PRO A 56 -16.48 -0.20 3.57
N ALA A 57 -17.28 0.40 2.69
CA ALA A 57 -16.80 1.17 1.55
C ALA A 57 -15.82 2.30 1.96
N GLY A 58 -16.15 3.02 3.05
CA GLY A 58 -15.28 4.08 3.58
C GLY A 58 -13.93 3.57 4.11
N LEU A 59 -13.83 2.29 4.51
CA LEU A 59 -12.56 1.71 4.94
C LEU A 59 -11.68 1.34 3.74
N LEU A 60 -12.27 0.79 2.67
CA LEU A 60 -11.56 0.55 1.41
C LEU A 60 -11.01 1.86 0.82
N GLU A 61 -11.85 2.90 0.79
CA GLU A 61 -11.46 4.23 0.34
C GLU A 61 -10.31 4.80 1.20
N ALA A 62 -10.45 4.79 2.52
CA ALA A 62 -9.42 5.30 3.42
C ALA A 62 -8.08 4.57 3.26
N ALA A 63 -8.11 3.24 3.06
CA ALA A 63 -6.90 2.46 2.81
C ALA A 63 -6.20 2.89 1.51
N LEU A 64 -6.94 3.01 0.40
CA LEU A 64 -6.39 3.44 -0.88
C LEU A 64 -5.85 4.89 -0.80
N SER A 65 -6.59 5.81 -0.19
CA SER A 65 -6.14 7.20 -0.01
C SER A 65 -4.85 7.30 0.79
N LEU A 66 -4.73 6.51 1.88
CA LEU A 66 -3.51 6.46 2.69
C LEU A 66 -2.30 6.00 1.86
N PHE A 67 -2.48 5.00 1.01
CA PHE A 67 -1.41 4.54 0.13
C PHE A 67 -1.01 5.58 -0.91
N MET A 68 -1.97 6.26 -1.54
CA MET A 68 -1.68 7.27 -2.56
C MET A 68 -0.98 8.51 -2.00
N HIS A 69 -1.43 9.00 -0.84
CA HIS A 69 -1.00 10.31 -0.34
C HIS A 69 0.14 10.27 0.67
N GLU A 70 0.26 9.17 1.42
CA GLU A 70 1.24 9.10 2.50
C GLU A 70 2.30 8.04 2.28
N ILE A 71 1.88 6.81 1.98
CA ILE A 71 2.79 5.67 2.03
C ILE A 71 3.65 5.59 0.76
N THR A 72 3.04 5.63 -0.43
CA THR A 72 3.77 5.50 -1.70
C THR A 72 4.81 6.61 -1.90
N PRO A 73 4.50 7.91 -1.67
CA PRO A 73 5.49 8.97 -1.77
C PRO A 73 6.65 8.80 -0.79
N ARG A 74 6.36 8.41 0.47
CA ARG A 74 7.40 8.13 1.49
C ARG A 74 8.30 6.97 1.07
N MET A 75 7.76 5.94 0.44
CA MET A 75 8.54 4.80 -0.07
C MET A 75 9.47 5.22 -1.21
N GLN A 76 8.97 6.00 -2.17
CA GLN A 76 9.78 6.53 -3.28
C GLN A 76 10.95 7.36 -2.75
N GLN A 77 10.69 8.29 -1.81
CA GLN A 77 11.73 9.11 -1.20
C GLN A 77 12.77 8.26 -0.45
N ARG A 78 12.36 7.22 0.29
CA ARG A 78 13.31 6.30 0.95
C ARG A 78 14.20 5.57 -0.04
N SER A 79 13.64 5.16 -1.19
CA SER A 79 14.40 4.50 -2.25
C SER A 79 15.46 5.43 -2.84
N GLU A 80 15.08 6.68 -3.15
CA GLU A 80 15.98 7.71 -3.67
C GLU A 80 17.12 8.05 -2.70
N VAL A 81 16.81 8.21 -1.41
CA VAL A 81 17.82 8.43 -0.36
C VAL A 81 18.77 7.24 -0.29
N SER A 82 18.26 6.01 -0.36
CA SER A 82 19.09 4.79 -0.33
C SER A 82 20.04 4.72 -1.52
N MET A 83 19.55 5.05 -2.72
CA MET A 83 20.37 5.12 -3.94
C MET A 83 21.42 6.22 -3.86
N SER A 84 21.05 7.39 -3.32
CA SER A 84 21.98 8.51 -3.11
C SER A 84 23.09 8.13 -2.12
N MET A 85 22.74 7.50 -1.01
CA MET A 85 23.71 6.98 -0.02
C MET A 85 24.66 5.94 -0.62
N ARG A 86 24.13 5.04 -1.46
CA ARG A 86 24.97 4.07 -2.19
C ARG A 86 25.96 4.78 -3.09
N ARG A 87 25.52 5.81 -3.83
CA ARG A 87 26.37 6.61 -4.71
C ARG A 87 27.46 7.35 -3.94
N ILE A 88 27.12 7.96 -2.79
CA ILE A 88 28.10 8.62 -1.91
C ILE A 88 29.18 7.61 -1.45
N ARG A 89 28.78 6.41 -1.04
CA ARG A 89 29.73 5.36 -0.62
C ARG A 89 30.67 4.94 -1.74
N GLN A 90 30.20 4.86 -2.98
CA GLN A 90 31.03 4.54 -4.15
C GLN A 90 32.03 5.66 -4.47
N LEU A 91 31.61 6.92 -4.32
CA LEU A 91 32.45 8.08 -4.59
C LEU A 91 33.41 8.39 -3.43
N ARG A 92 33.23 7.77 -2.26
CA ARG A 92 34.03 8.00 -1.04
C ARG A 92 35.56 8.07 -1.27
N PRO A 93 36.21 7.21 -2.09
CA PRO A 93 37.66 7.29 -2.31
C PRO A 93 38.11 8.56 -3.05
N ALA A 94 37.22 9.19 -3.82
CA ALA A 94 37.49 10.42 -4.57
C ALA A 94 36.97 11.68 -3.85
N LEU A 95 36.20 11.52 -2.77
CA LEU A 95 35.77 12.63 -1.92
C LEU A 95 36.95 13.01 -1.00
N VAL A 96 37.29 14.30 -0.97
CA VAL A 96 38.38 14.82 -0.14
C VAL A 96 38.06 14.51 1.33
N PRO A 97 38.98 13.89 2.09
CA PRO A 97 38.79 13.75 3.53
C PRO A 97 38.77 15.16 4.14
N ALA A 98 37.68 15.47 4.86
CA ALA A 98 37.61 16.67 5.69
C ALA A 98 38.53 16.54 6.92
#